data_AF-J4SFG4-F1
#
_entry.id   AF-J4SFG4-F1
#
_cell.length_a   1.000
_cell.length_b   1.000
_cell.length_c   1.000
_cell.angle_alpha   90.00
_cell.angle_beta   90.00
_cell.angle_gamma   90.00
#
_symmetry.space_group_name_H-M   'P 1'
#
loop_
_entity.id
_entity.type
_entity.pdbx_description
1 polymer ?
#
loop_
_entity_poly.entity_id
_entity_poly.type
_entity_poly.pdbx_seq_one_letter_code
_entity_poly.pdbx_strand_id
1 'polypeptide(L)'
;MLEHVIGFHDVLLLLPLGCKPDRPRDDPQARWQLTYDSVAEAVGSDGAAQLDEYRLMPNLTRDVLVHTWDLARAVGADDSLDLAWCELFCAGLPEGARALAASGMFGAPVPVGDETDAQAKLLARLGRDPSWRPESL
;
A
#
# COMPACT_ATOMS: atom_id res chain seq x y z
N MET A 1 4.51 7.82 -5.50
CA MET A 1 3.28 7.22 -4.94
C MET A 1 2.53 6.41 -6.00
N LEU A 2 2.03 7.03 -7.08
CA LEU A 2 1.25 6.31 -8.12
C LEU A 2 1.91 5.02 -8.64
N GLU A 3 3.18 5.06 -9.05
CA GLU A 3 3.89 3.86 -9.55
C GLU A 3 4.00 2.75 -8.50
N HIS A 4 4.10 3.11 -7.22
CA HIS A 4 4.18 2.15 -6.13
C HIS A 4 2.84 1.44 -5.94
N VAL A 5 1.73 2.19 -5.94
CA VAL A 5 0.36 1.65 -5.88
C VAL A 5 0.08 0.71 -7.05
N ILE A 6 0.45 1.12 -8.27
CA ILE A 6 0.27 0.28 -9.47
C ILE A 6 1.10 -1.01 -9.37
N GLY A 7 2.35 -0.91 -8.92
CA GLY A 7 3.21 -2.08 -8.69
C GLY A 7 2.65 -3.03 -7.63
N PHE A 8 1.98 -2.50 -6.61
CA PHE A 8 1.37 -3.31 -5.55
C PHE A 8 0.19 -4.14 -6.07
N HIS A 9 -0.71 -3.53 -6.85
CA HIS A 9 -1.80 -4.24 -7.52
C HIS A 9 -1.30 -5.27 -8.53
N ASP A 10 -0.21 -4.96 -9.25
CA ASP A 10 0.43 -5.94 -10.13
C ASP A 10 0.88 -7.18 -9.35
N VAL A 11 1.62 -7.01 -8.26
CA VAL A 11 2.17 -8.13 -7.49
C VAL A 11 1.09 -8.94 -6.79
N LEU A 12 0.10 -8.29 -6.19
CA LEU A 12 -0.89 -8.99 -5.37
C LEU A 12 -2.03 -9.62 -6.17
N LEU A 13 -2.41 -9.01 -7.29
CA LEU A 13 -3.64 -9.36 -7.98
C LEU A 13 -3.41 -9.66 -9.46
N LEU A 14 -2.84 -8.72 -10.21
CA LEU A 14 -2.88 -8.81 -11.68
C LEU A 14 -1.87 -9.80 -12.27
N LEU A 15 -0.67 -9.92 -11.69
CA LEU A 15 0.33 -10.92 -12.12
C LEU A 15 -0.10 -12.35 -11.79
N PRO A 16 -0.57 -12.68 -10.55
CA PRO A 16 -1.08 -14.01 -10.25
C PRO A 16 -2.23 -14.46 -11.17
N LEU A 17 -3.07 -13.52 -11.62
CA LEU A 17 -4.21 -13.79 -12.50
C LEU A 17 -3.86 -13.69 -14.00
N GLY A 18 -2.64 -13.28 -14.36
CA GLY A 18 -2.24 -13.11 -15.75
C GLY A 18 -2.96 -11.97 -16.49
N CYS A 19 -3.56 -11.01 -15.76
CA CYS A 19 -4.36 -9.92 -16.30
C CYS A 19 -3.67 -8.55 -16.22
N LYS A 20 -2.35 -8.53 -16.08
CA LYS A 20 -1.57 -7.28 -16.10
C LYS A 20 -1.75 -6.56 -17.46
N PRO A 21 -2.29 -5.33 -17.49
CA PRO A 21 -2.49 -4.60 -18.73
C PRO A 21 -1.17 -4.07 -19.30
N ASP A 22 -1.12 -3.87 -20.61
CA ASP A 22 -0.08 -3.07 -21.25
C ASP A 22 -0.37 -1.58 -20.98
N ARG A 23 0.64 -0.81 -20.58
CA ARG A 23 0.44 0.57 -20.11
C ARG A 23 1.44 1.55 -20.75
N PRO A 24 1.00 2.76 -21.13
CA PRO A 24 1.90 3.79 -21.64
C PRO A 24 2.86 4.30 -20.56
N ARG A 25 4.11 4.58 -20.94
CA ARG A 25 5.16 5.12 -20.03
C ARG A 25 5.07 6.62 -19.80
N ASP A 26 4.46 7.35 -20.73
CA ASP A 26 4.48 8.82 -20.73
C ASP A 26 3.13 9.45 -20.34
N ASP A 27 2.11 8.62 -20.07
CA ASP A 27 0.78 9.06 -19.65
C ASP A 27 0.40 8.39 -18.31
N PRO A 28 0.57 9.10 -17.18
CA PRO A 28 0.23 8.56 -15.86
C PRO A 28 -1.28 8.38 -15.67
N GLN A 29 -2.13 9.19 -16.32
CA GLN A 29 -3.58 9.08 -16.19
C GLN A 29 -4.10 7.84 -16.93
N ALA A 30 -3.66 7.65 -18.18
CA ALA A 30 -4.00 6.43 -18.92
C ALA A 30 -3.45 5.17 -18.23
N ARG A 31 -2.24 5.24 -17.68
CA ARG A 31 -1.65 4.14 -16.89
C ARG A 31 -2.49 3.79 -15.67
N TRP A 32 -2.98 4.78 -14.93
CA TRP A 32 -3.87 4.57 -13.79
C TRP A 32 -5.20 3.96 -14.24
N GLN A 33 -5.84 4.53 -15.26
CA GLN A 33 -7.15 4.07 -15.73
C GLN A 33 -7.11 2.59 -16.15
N LEU A 34 -6.11 2.20 -16.95
CA LEU A 34 -5.93 0.81 -17.37
C LEU A 34 -5.67 -0.13 -16.18
N THR A 35 -4.96 0.34 -15.15
CA THR A 35 -4.78 -0.44 -13.91
C THR A 35 -6.10 -0.63 -13.18
N TYR A 36 -6.87 0.45 -13.02
CA TYR A 36 -8.16 0.41 -12.36
C TYR A 36 -9.13 -0.54 -13.05
N ASP A 37 -9.24 -0.46 -14.39
CA ASP A 37 -10.14 -1.29 -15.17
C ASP A 37 -9.81 -2.79 -14.99
N SER A 38 -8.52 -3.17 -15.06
CA SER A 38 -8.09 -4.56 -14.84
C SER A 38 -8.32 -5.04 -13.40
N VAL A 39 -8.10 -4.18 -12.39
CA VAL A 39 -8.40 -4.52 -10.98
C VAL A 39 -9.89 -4.70 -10.78
N ALA A 40 -10.71 -3.80 -11.31
CA ALA A 40 -12.16 -3.86 -11.20
C ALA A 40 -12.74 -5.12 -11.86
N GLU A 41 -12.22 -5.50 -13.04
CA GLU A 41 -12.59 -6.76 -13.70
C GLU A 41 -12.15 -7.99 -12.90
N ALA A 42 -10.93 -8.00 -12.38
CA ALA A 42 -10.40 -9.12 -11.59
C ALA A 42 -11.19 -9.33 -10.28
N VAL A 43 -11.64 -8.25 -9.63
CA VAL A 43 -12.45 -8.29 -8.41
C VAL A 43 -13.93 -8.58 -8.71
N GLY A 44 -14.45 -8.07 -9.83
CA GLY A 44 -15.84 -8.28 -10.24
C GLY A 44 -16.12 -9.65 -10.86
N SER A 45 -15.08 -10.39 -11.24
CA SER A 45 -15.15 -11.78 -11.72
C SER A 45 -14.78 -12.77 -10.61
N ASP A 46 -15.01 -14.07 -10.84
CA ASP A 46 -14.53 -15.12 -9.93
C ASP A 46 -12.98 -15.20 -9.86
N GLY A 47 -12.24 -14.35 -10.59
CA GLY A 47 -10.78 -14.32 -10.59
C GLY A 47 -10.20 -14.04 -9.20
N ALA A 48 -10.74 -13.08 -8.45
CA ALA A 48 -10.29 -12.82 -7.07
C ALA A 48 -10.59 -13.99 -6.12
N ALA A 49 -11.68 -14.75 -6.36
CA ALA A 49 -12.01 -15.94 -5.58
C ALA A 49 -11.08 -17.14 -5.85
N GLN A 50 -10.29 -17.09 -6.93
CA GLN A 50 -9.23 -18.08 -7.21
C GLN A 50 -7.95 -17.83 -6.40
N LEU A 51 -7.81 -16.65 -5.81
CA LEU A 51 -6.72 -16.32 -4.90
C LEU A 51 -7.11 -16.67 -3.47
N ASP A 52 -6.10 -16.85 -2.61
CA ASP A 52 -6.34 -16.99 -1.17
C ASP A 52 -6.87 -15.65 -0.62
N GLU A 53 -8.20 -15.50 -0.62
CA GLU A 53 -8.92 -14.31 -0.20
C GLU A 53 -8.48 -13.85 1.20
N TYR A 54 -8.25 -14.81 2.11
CA TYR A 54 -7.82 -14.56 3.49
C TYR A 54 -6.42 -13.96 3.57
N ARG A 55 -5.58 -14.15 2.55
CA ARG A 55 -4.29 -13.46 2.42
C ARG A 55 -4.39 -12.18 1.60
N LEU A 56 -5.22 -12.15 0.56
CA LEU A 56 -5.30 -11.04 -0.37
C LEU A 56 -5.97 -9.81 0.26
N MET A 57 -7.13 -9.98 0.89
CA MET A 57 -7.94 -8.87 1.40
C MET A 57 -7.21 -8.03 2.46
N PRO A 58 -6.57 -8.62 3.50
CA PRO A 58 -5.82 -7.81 4.47
C PRO A 58 -4.68 -7.00 3.84
N ASN A 59 -4.03 -7.52 2.80
CA ASN A 59 -2.93 -6.83 2.14
C ASN A 59 -3.43 -5.65 1.29
N LEU A 60 -4.53 -5.81 0.54
CA LEU A 60 -5.15 -4.71 -0.22
C LEU A 60 -5.72 -3.64 0.70
N THR A 61 -6.38 -4.04 1.79
CA THR A 61 -6.92 -3.07 2.76
C THR A 61 -5.81 -2.26 3.44
N ARG A 62 -4.70 -2.91 3.83
CA ARG A 62 -3.53 -2.20 4.36
C ARG A 62 -2.95 -1.22 3.33
N ASP A 63 -2.87 -1.62 2.07
CA ASP A 63 -2.37 -0.76 0.99
C ASP A 63 -3.19 0.53 0.86
N VAL A 64 -4.52 0.39 0.78
CA VAL A 64 -5.46 1.53 0.72
C VAL A 64 -5.32 2.43 1.95
N LEU A 65 -5.28 1.85 3.15
CA LEU A 65 -5.13 2.60 4.40
C LEU A 65 -3.86 3.47 4.38
N VAL A 66 -2.74 2.86 4.02
CA VAL A 66 -1.43 3.52 4.06
C VAL A 66 -1.30 4.55 2.93
N HIS A 67 -1.85 4.29 1.76
CA HIS A 67 -1.84 5.25 0.66
C HIS A 67 -2.85 6.40 0.84
N THR A 68 -3.90 6.20 1.63
CA THR A 68 -4.75 7.30 2.12
C THR A 68 -3.92 8.29 2.93
N TRP A 69 -3.06 7.79 3.84
CA TRP A 69 -2.13 8.62 4.59
C TRP A 69 -1.12 9.34 3.67
N ASP A 70 -0.50 8.61 2.73
CA ASP A 70 0.48 9.19 1.80
C ASP A 70 -0.13 10.37 1.02
N LEU A 71 -1.38 10.22 0.53
CA LEU A 71 -2.07 11.25 -0.23
C LEU A 71 -2.48 12.43 0.66
N ALA A 72 -3.09 12.17 1.83
CA ALA A 72 -3.52 13.21 2.76
C ALA A 72 -2.35 14.10 3.17
N ARG A 73 -1.22 13.48 3.54
CA ARG A 73 -0.01 14.20 3.94
C ARG A 73 0.59 15.02 2.79
N ALA A 74 0.56 14.50 1.56
CA ALA A 74 1.09 15.20 0.38
C ALA A 74 0.30 16.48 0.03
N VAL A 75 -1.02 16.49 0.28
CA VAL A 75 -1.89 17.65 -0.02
C VAL A 75 -2.19 18.52 1.20
N GLY A 76 -1.62 18.20 2.37
CA GLY A 76 -1.87 18.92 3.63
C GLY A 76 -3.29 18.73 4.19
N ALA A 77 -3.96 17.64 3.84
CA ALA A 77 -5.24 17.25 4.44
C ALA A 77 -5.03 16.55 5.79
N ASP A 78 -6.14 16.27 6.49
CA ASP A 78 -6.14 15.44 7.69
C ASP A 78 -5.67 14.03 7.34
N ASP A 79 -4.57 13.63 7.97
CA ASP A 79 -3.91 12.35 7.77
C ASP A 79 -4.07 11.42 8.98
N SER A 80 -5.04 11.69 9.86
CA SER A 80 -5.40 10.77 10.93
C SER A 80 -6.01 9.48 10.38
N LEU A 81 -5.44 8.35 10.79
CA LEU A 81 -5.95 7.02 10.50
C LEU A 81 -6.64 6.46 11.76
N ASP A 82 -7.54 5.51 11.55
CA ASP A 82 -8.13 4.74 12.64
C ASP A 82 -7.07 3.84 13.29
N LEU A 83 -6.81 4.09 14.57
CA LEU A 83 -5.76 3.41 15.34
C LEU A 83 -6.01 1.90 15.47
N ALA A 84 -7.26 1.44 15.49
CA ALA A 84 -7.55 0.01 15.58
C ALA A 84 -7.11 -0.73 14.31
N TRP A 85 -7.31 -0.10 13.15
CA TRP A 85 -6.77 -0.63 11.88
C TRP A 85 -5.24 -0.58 11.86
N CYS A 86 -4.64 0.49 12.39
CA CYS A 86 -3.19 0.58 12.50
C CYS A 86 -2.60 -0.53 13.38
N GLU A 87 -3.19 -0.79 14.55
CA GLU A 87 -2.79 -1.87 15.45
C GLU A 87 -2.93 -3.24 14.79
N LEU A 88 -4.09 -3.52 14.18
CA LEU A 88 -4.37 -4.77 13.49
C LEU A 88 -3.32 -5.06 12.41
N PHE A 89 -3.08 -4.08 11.52
CA PHE A 89 -2.13 -4.28 10.44
C PHE A 89 -0.68 -4.30 10.91
N CYS A 90 -0.34 -3.55 11.95
CA CYS A 90 1.00 -3.61 12.54
C CYS A 90 1.27 -5.00 13.15
N ALA A 91 0.32 -5.55 13.89
CA ALA A 91 0.44 -6.90 14.46
C ALA A 91 0.58 -8.00 13.40
N GLY A 92 -0.02 -7.82 12.21
CA GLY A 92 0.08 -8.74 11.09
C GLY A 92 1.41 -8.71 10.33
N LEU A 93 2.31 -7.74 10.59
CA LEU A 93 3.58 -7.63 9.90
C LEU A 93 4.66 -8.56 10.52
N PRO A 94 5.53 -9.19 9.72
CA PRO A 94 6.65 -9.99 10.22
C PRO A 94 7.55 -9.23 11.19
N GLU A 95 7.92 -9.83 12.32
CA GLU A 95 8.73 -9.18 13.38
C GLU A 95 10.12 -8.72 12.89
N GLY A 96 10.67 -9.37 11.85
CA GLY A 96 11.98 -9.02 11.32
C GLY A 96 11.96 -7.87 10.30
N ALA A 97 12.60 -6.74 10.63
CA ALA A 97 12.80 -5.60 9.73
C ALA A 97 13.38 -5.98 8.34
N ARG A 98 14.27 -6.97 8.30
CA ARG A 98 14.86 -7.48 7.05
C ARG A 98 13.85 -8.24 6.18
N ALA A 99 12.84 -8.88 6.78
CA ALA A 99 11.87 -9.69 6.04
C ALA A 99 10.92 -8.81 5.21
N LEU A 100 10.49 -7.65 5.76
CA LEU A 100 9.68 -6.69 4.99
C LEU A 100 10.48 -6.06 3.86
N ALA A 101 11.68 -5.55 4.14
CA ALA A 101 12.50 -4.89 3.13
C ALA A 101 12.95 -5.85 2.01
N ALA A 102 13.19 -7.14 2.33
CA ALA A 102 13.58 -8.14 1.35
C ALA A 102 12.49 -8.44 0.30
N SER A 103 11.23 -8.12 0.58
CA SER A 103 10.15 -8.25 -0.41
C SER A 103 10.27 -7.26 -1.58
N GLY A 104 11.00 -6.16 -1.40
CA GLY A 104 11.03 -5.04 -2.35
C GLY A 104 9.73 -4.22 -2.40
N MET A 105 8.68 -4.64 -1.70
CA MET A 105 7.38 -3.95 -1.64
C MET A 105 7.36 -2.84 -0.59
N PHE A 106 8.27 -2.86 0.38
CA PHE A 106 8.33 -1.89 1.48
C PHE A 106 9.70 -1.25 1.58
N GLY A 107 9.74 0.01 2.03
CA GLY A 107 10.98 0.69 2.38
C GLY A 107 11.65 0.07 3.62
N ALA A 108 12.90 0.45 3.87
CA ALA A 108 13.55 0.10 5.12
C ALA A 108 12.80 0.72 6.31
N PRO A 109 12.55 -0.02 7.40
CA PRO A 109 11.85 0.54 8.55
C PRO A 109 12.52 1.79 9.11
N VAL A 110 11.71 2.78 9.48
CA VAL A 110 12.17 4.03 10.11
C VAL A 110 12.19 3.83 11.64
N PRO A 111 13.27 4.22 12.35
CA PRO A 111 13.27 4.17 13.81
C PRO A 111 12.24 5.15 14.39
N VAL A 112 11.39 4.66 15.30
CA VAL A 112 10.47 5.47 16.09
C VAL A 112 10.58 5.07 17.56
N GLY A 113 10.27 5.99 18.48
CA GLY A 113 10.26 5.69 19.91
C GLY A 113 9.13 4.75 20.31
N ASP A 114 9.32 3.99 21.38
CA ASP A 114 8.36 2.97 21.85
C ASP A 114 7.00 3.57 22.28
N GLU A 115 7.01 4.82 22.71
CA GLU A 115 5.82 5.57 23.15
C GLU A 115 5.03 6.20 21.99
N THR A 116 5.39 5.92 20.73
CA THR A 116 4.65 6.41 19.56
C THR A 116 3.32 5.67 19.36
N ASP A 117 2.35 6.36 18.78
CA ASP A 117 1.03 5.77 18.50
C ASP A 117 1.08 4.64 17.46
N ALA A 118 -0.02 3.91 17.32
CA ALA A 118 -0.12 2.78 16.42
C ALA A 118 0.06 3.16 14.94
N GLN A 119 -0.39 4.36 14.54
CA GLN A 119 -0.22 4.87 13.18
C GLN A 119 1.26 5.09 12.86
N ALA A 120 1.98 5.81 13.72
CA ALA A 120 3.41 6.06 13.57
C ALA A 120 4.20 4.75 13.53
N LYS A 121 3.87 3.79 14.41
CA LYS A 121 4.49 2.45 14.41
C LYS A 121 4.25 1.69 13.11
N LEU A 122 3.02 1.67 12.61
CA LEU A 122 2.69 1.01 11.34
C LEU A 122 3.45 1.65 10.18
N LEU A 123 3.36 2.97 10.03
CA LEU A 123 4.01 3.73 8.95
C LEU A 123 5.53 3.51 8.96
N ALA A 124 6.14 3.63 10.13
CA ALA A 124 7.57 3.43 10.33
C ALA A 124 8.01 2.01 9.95
N ARG A 125 7.26 0.98 10.35
CA ARG A 125 7.55 -0.41 9.95
C ARG A 125 7.41 -0.67 8.46
N LEU A 126 6.54 0.07 7.78
CA LEU A 126 6.38 0.02 6.32
C LEU A 126 7.34 0.96 5.56
N GLY A 127 8.30 1.58 6.27
CA GLY A 127 9.34 2.43 5.71
C GLY A 127 8.93 3.85 5.39
N ARG A 128 7.83 4.34 5.98
CA ARG A 128 7.38 5.73 5.88
C ARG A 128 7.86 6.49 7.11
N ASP A 129 8.36 7.71 6.91
CA ASP A 129 8.69 8.61 8.00
C ASP A 129 7.41 9.33 8.49
N PRO A 130 6.92 9.03 9.70
CA PRO A 130 5.70 9.67 10.23
C PRO A 130 5.84 11.18 10.42
N SER A 131 7.07 11.69 10.49
CA SER A 131 7.39 13.12 10.62
C SER A 131 7.51 13.84 9.29
N TRP A 132 7.45 13.13 8.15
CA TRP A 132 7.60 13.71 6.83
C TRP A 132 6.59 14.84 6.58
N ARG A 133 7.07 15.91 5.94
CA ARG A 133 6.26 17.04 5.49
C ARG A 133 6.61 17.35 4.03
N PRO A 134 5.63 17.78 3.21
CA PRO A 134 5.95 18.31 1.88
C PRO A 134 6.83 19.56 2.03
N GLU A 135 7.77 19.74 1.09
CA GLU A 135 8.51 21.00 0.99
C GLU A 135 7.52 22.14 0.77
N SER A 136 7.76 23.27 1.44
CA SER A 136 6.95 24.48 1.21
C SER A 136 7.16 24.89 -0.26
N LEU A 137 6.06 24.96 -1.03
CA LEU A 137 6.07 25.52 -2.38
C LEU A 137 6.50 27.00 -2.36
#